data_AF-A0AA48L1M1-F1
#
_entry.id   AF-A0AA48L1M1-F1
#
_cell.length_a   1.000
_cell.length_b   1.000
_cell.length_c   1.000
_cell.angle_alpha   90.00
_cell.angle_beta   90.00
_cell.angle_gamma   90.00
#
_symmetry.space_group_name_H-M   'P 1'
#
loop_
_entity.id
_entity.type
_entity.pdbx_description
1 polymer ?
#
loop_
_entity_poly.entity_id
_entity_poly.type
_entity_poly.pdbx_seq_one_letter_code
_entity_poly.pdbx_strand_id
1 'polypeptide(L)' 'MHLEMNGNREVIVEGCRNILEYDDHMIKISFKNMSAMFLGRNLSIKCLDTNSLVINGFIISVEFIT' A
#
# COMPACT_ATOMS: atom_id res chain seq x y z
N MET A 1 6.19 11.00 0.91
CA MET A 1 5.83 9.60 0.67
C MET A 1 7.12 8.82 0.69
N HIS A 2 7.17 7.76 1.48
CA HIS A 2 8.25 6.78 1.41
C HIS A 2 7.63 5.39 1.18
N LEU A 3 8.25 4.61 0.30
CA LEU A 3 7.81 3.26 -0.05
C LEU A 3 9.05 2.36 -0.06
N GLU A 4 9.05 1.33 0.79
CA GLU A 4 10.09 0.31 0.84
C GLU A 4 9.48 -1.04 0.48
N MET A 5 10.10 -1.76 -0.46
CA MET A 5 9.63 -3.07 -0.91
C MET A 5 10.59 -4.17 -0.47
N ASN A 6 10.09 -5.18 0.23
CA ASN A 6 10.82 -6.40 0.51
C ASN A 6 10.37 -7.49 -0.49
N GLY A 7 11.07 -7.52 -1.62
CA GLY A 7 10.68 -8.30 -2.78
C GLY A 7 9.29 -7.92 -3.27
N ASN A 8 8.49 -8.91 -3.66
CA ASN A 8 7.08 -8.72 -4.04
C ASN A 8 6.12 -9.25 -2.98
N ARG A 9 6.57 -9.33 -1.71
CA ARG A 9 5.79 -9.94 -0.63
C ARG A 9 5.35 -8.97 0.45
N GLU A 10 6.08 -7.87 0.60
CA GLU A 10 5.81 -6.89 1.62
C GLU A 10 6.22 -5.50 1.14
N VAL A 11 5.41 -4.52 1.51
CA VAL A 11 5.61 -3.10 1.25
C VAL A 11 5.41 -2.36 2.57
N ILE A 12 6.33 -1.48 2.89
CA ILE A 12 6.21 -0.52 3.99
C ILE A 12 5.94 0.83 3.35
N VAL A 13 4.86 1.48 3.78
CA VAL A 13 4.43 2.78 3.29
C VAL A 13 4.44 3.78 4.42
N GLU A 14 5.08 4.93 4.22
CA GLU A 14 5.02 6.05 5.16
C GLU A 14 4.38 7.29 4.55
N GLY A 15 3.67 8.03 5.40
CA GLY A 15 2.94 9.24 5.02
C GLY A 15 1.59 8.97 4.34
N CYS A 16 1.08 7.75 4.45
CA CYS A 16 -0.31 7.40 4.17
C CYS A 16 -1.23 8.26 5.04
N ARG A 17 -2.30 8.79 4.44
CA ARG A 17 -3.34 9.55 5.15
C ARG A 17 -4.57 8.70 5.39
N ASN A 18 -5.10 8.10 4.32
CA ASN A 18 -6.31 7.29 4.37
C ASN A 18 -6.16 6.06 3.48
N ILE A 19 -6.81 4.97 3.86
CA ILE A 19 -7.07 3.84 2.97
C ILE A 19 -8.33 4.19 2.17
N LEU A 20 -8.22 4.20 0.85
CA LEU A 20 -9.32 4.49 -0.07
C LEU A 20 -10.08 3.21 -0.46
N GLU A 21 -9.35 2.10 -0.60
CA GLU A 21 -9.91 0.81 -0.95
C GLU A 21 -9.09 -0.31 -0.33
N TYR A 22 -9.77 -1.34 0.14
CA TYR A 22 -9.15 -2.50 0.77
C TYR A 22 -9.86 -3.77 0.33
N ASP A 23 -9.16 -4.53 -0.50
CA ASP A 23 -9.55 -5.81 -1.05
C ASP A 23 -8.33 -6.75 -1.10
N ASP A 24 -8.54 -8.05 -1.19
CA ASP A 24 -7.45 -9.04 -1.23
C ASP A 24 -6.70 -9.05 -2.58
N HIS A 25 -7.25 -8.42 -3.62
CA HIS A 25 -6.60 -8.19 -4.90
C HIS A 25 -6.09 -6.77 -5.10
N MET A 26 -6.62 -5.81 -4.33
CA MET A 26 -6.26 -4.41 -4.49
C MET A 26 -6.31 -3.63 -3.17
N ILE A 27 -5.25 -2.88 -2.88
CA ILE A 27 -5.24 -1.91 -1.80
C ILE A 27 -4.93 -0.55 -2.38
N LYS A 28 -5.77 0.44 -2.12
CA LYS A 28 -5.56 1.83 -2.54
C LYS A 28 -5.45 2.73 -1.33
N ILE A 29 -4.44 3.58 -1.32
CA ILE A 29 -4.18 4.54 -0.23
C ILE A 29 -3.97 5.94 -0.79
N SER A 30 -4.32 6.94 0.01
CA SER A 30 -4.08 8.35 -0.32
C SER A 30 -2.91 8.93 0.47
N PHE A 31 -2.19 9.81 -0.22
CA PHE A 31 -1.21 10.73 0.34
C PHE A 31 -1.75 12.16 0.22
N LYS A 32 -0.90 13.16 0.48
CA LYS A 32 -1.31 14.57 0.46
C LYS A 32 -1.89 15.03 -0.87
N ASN A 33 -1.24 14.69 -1.99
CA ASN A 33 -1.57 15.17 -3.34
C ASN A 33 -1.58 14.03 -4.38
N MET A 34 -1.63 12.77 -3.95
CA MET A 34 -1.54 11.60 -4.84
C MET A 34 -2.13 10.39 -4.14
N SER A 35 -2.37 9.31 -4.87
CA SER A 35 -2.70 7.99 -4.32
C SER A 35 -1.79 6.92 -4.90
N ALA A 36 -1.57 5.86 -4.13
CA ALA A 36 -0.92 4.64 -4.63
C ALA A 36 -1.92 3.49 -4.59
N MET A 37 -1.88 2.68 -5.63
CA MET A 37 -2.69 1.48 -5.78
C MET A 37 -1.77 0.28 -5.89
N PHE A 38 -1.96 -0.68 -4.99
CA PHE A 38 -1.21 -1.94 -4.93
C PHE A 38 -2.12 -3.03 -5.48
N LEU A 39 -1.69 -3.68 -6.55
CA LEU A 39 -2.42 -4.78 -7.18
C LEU A 39 -1.70 -6.10 -6.92
N GLY A 40 -2.45 -7.16 -6.70
CA GLY A 40 -1.86 -8.41 -6.29
C GLY A 40 -2.83 -9.53 -5.95
N ARG A 41 -2.36 -10.43 -5.09
CA ARG A 41 -3.11 -11.57 -4.55
C ARG A 41 -2.84 -11.70 -3.07
N ASN A 42 -3.89 -12.04 -2.31
CA ASN A 42 -3.84 -12.16 -0.85
C ASN A 42 -3.20 -10.92 -0.21
N LEU A 43 -3.56 -9.74 -0.71
CA LEU A 43 -3.12 -8.47 -0.15
C LEU A 43 -3.79 -8.28 1.21
N SER A 44 -3.01 -7.85 2.20
CA SER A 44 -3.53 -7.52 3.52
C SER A 44 -2.70 -6.42 4.17
N ILE A 45 -3.33 -5.65 5.07
CA ILE A 45 -2.62 -4.70 5.91
C ILE A 45 -2.27 -5.40 7.22
N LYS A 46 -0.97 -5.59 7.46
CA LYS A 46 -0.45 -6.24 8.67
C LYS A 46 -0.35 -5.29 9.86
N CYS A 47 0.08 -4.06 9.61
CA CYS A 47 0.24 -3.04 10.63
C CYS A 47 -0.20 -1.70 10.08
N LEU A 48 -0.91 -0.94 10.91
CA LEU A 48 -1.25 0.46 10.69
C LEU A 48 -0.83 1.22 11.95
N ASP A 49 0.34 1.84 11.88
CA ASP A 49 0.83 2.78 12.88
C ASP A 49 0.55 4.21 12.43
N THR A 50 0.67 5.17 13.35
CA THR A 50 0.39 6.60 13.09
C THR A 50 1.12 7.17 11.88
N ASN A 51 2.27 6.58 11.52
CA ASN A 51 3.13 7.06 10.42
C ASN A 51 3.40 6.03 9.33
N SER A 52 3.14 4.74 9.57
CA SER A 52 3.51 3.66 8.65
C SER A 52 2.41 2.62 8.47
N LEU A 53 2.34 2.06 7.26
CA LEU A 53 1.39 1.04 6.86
C LEU A 53 2.16 -0.09 6.17
N VAL A 54 1.97 -1.32 6.66
CA VAL A 54 2.62 -2.51 6.09
C VAL A 54 1.60 -3.29 5.28
N ILE A 55 1.82 -3.37 3.97
CA ILE A 55 1.05 -4.21 3.05
C ILE A 55 1.82 -5.51 2.83
N ASN A 56 1.16 -6.63 3.05
CA ASN A 56 1.67 -7.97 2.82
C ASN A 56 0.86 -8.63 1.69
N GLY A 57 1.47 -9.52 0.91
CA GLY A 57 0.75 -10.35 -0.06
C GLY A 57 1.63 -10.82 -1.21
N PHE A 58 1.09 -10.94 -2.41
CA PHE A 58 1.86 -11.06 -3.64
C PHE A 58 1.59 -9.83 -4.51
N ILE A 59 2.55 -8.91 -4.57
CA ILE A 59 2.42 -7.63 -5.24
C ILE A 59 2.84 -7.79 -6.70
N ILE A 60 1.94 -7.46 -7.61
CA ILE A 60 2.16 -7.53 -9.06
C ILE A 60 2.57 -6.16 -9.60
N SER A 61 1.88 -5.11 -9.17
CA SER A 61 2.19 -3.74 -9.56
C SER A 61 1.86 -2.74 -8.46
N VAL A 62 2.52 -1.60 -8.53
CA VAL A 62 2.24 -0.42 -7.73
C VAL A 62 2.03 0.74 -8.71
N GLU A 63 0.85 1.35 -8.68
CA GLU A 63 0.46 2.42 -9.58
C GLU A 63 0.30 3.73 -8.81
N PHE A 64 0.87 4.81 -9.36
CA PHE A 64 0.82 6.14 -8.77
C PHE A 64 -0.17 7.00 -9.55
N ILE A 65 -1.15 7.56 -8.86
CA ILE A 65 -2.23 8.36 -9.44
C ILE A 65 -2.14 9.77 -8.85
N THR A 66 -2.02 10.78 -9.72
CA THR A 66 -1.81 12.20 -9.35
C THR A 66 -3.03 13.03 -9.68
#